data_AF-A0A371BWU2-F1
#
_entry.id   AF-A0A371BWU2-F1
#
_cell.length_a   1.000
_cell.length_b   1.000
_cell.length_c   1.000
_cell.angle_alpha   90.00
_cell.angle_beta   90.00
_cell.angle_gamma   90.00
#
_symmetry.space_group_name_H-M   'P 1'
#
loop_
_entity.id
_entity.type
_entity.pdbx_description
1 polymer ?
#
loop_
_entity_poly.entity_id
_entity_poly.type
_entity_poly.pdbx_seq_one_letter_code
_entity_poly.pdbx_strand_id
1 'polypeptide(L)'
;MGETLPRVKPAGWLALSVLSAVLLFVVFFIGVSAGGLDVGEVCELGGHRYDHEYRSQNAHEQLQLFPLTIKCNAEYDLVPPWTNPALAVLALLTLSFFAMALAVLFVRVRSRLRG
;
A
#
# COMPACT_ATOMS: atom_id res chain seq x y z
N MET A 1 -31.60 12.07 -16.42
CA MET A 1 -30.75 10.92 -16.81
C MET A 1 -30.38 10.19 -15.54
N GLY A 2 -31.12 9.13 -15.20
CA GLY A 2 -30.83 8.32 -14.02
C GLY A 2 -29.91 7.18 -14.43
N GLU A 3 -28.65 7.22 -14.01
CA GLU A 3 -27.74 6.10 -14.21
C GLU A 3 -28.18 4.94 -13.31
N THR A 4 -28.71 3.89 -13.93
CA THR A 4 -28.98 2.63 -13.25
C THR A 4 -27.64 1.95 -12.96
N LEU A 5 -27.13 2.15 -11.74
CA LEU A 5 -25.95 1.44 -11.26
C LEU A 5 -26.18 -0.08 -11.44
N PRO A 6 -25.35 -0.78 -12.24
CA PRO A 6 -25.55 -2.19 -12.50
C PRO A 6 -25.44 -2.94 -11.17
N ARG A 7 -26.49 -3.70 -10.82
CA ARG A 7 -26.54 -4.50 -9.59
C ARG A 7 -25.57 -5.67 -9.72
N VAL A 8 -24.32 -5.44 -9.34
CA VAL A 8 -23.26 -6.46 -9.39
C VAL A 8 -23.60 -7.58 -8.40
N LYS A 9 -23.80 -8.79 -8.92
CA LYS A 9 -24.00 -9.99 -8.10
C LYS A 9 -22.74 -10.23 -7.23
N PRO A 10 -22.83 -10.91 -6.08
CA PRO A 10 -21.69 -11.17 -5.21
C PRO A 10 -20.49 -11.85 -5.93
N ALA A 11 -20.76 -12.67 -6.95
CA ALA A 11 -19.72 -13.23 -7.80
C ALA A 11 -18.96 -12.17 -8.64
N GLY A 12 -19.64 -11.10 -9.07
CA GLY A 12 -19.01 -9.99 -9.79
C GLY A 12 -18.10 -9.15 -8.91
N TRP A 13 -18.45 -8.97 -7.62
CA TRP A 13 -17.55 -8.34 -6.64
C TRP A 13 -16.29 -9.16 -6.40
N LEU A 14 -16.41 -10.49 -6.31
CA LEU A 14 -15.24 -11.38 -6.20
C LEU A 14 -14.35 -11.30 -7.43
N ALA A 15 -14.93 -11.34 -8.63
CA ALA A 15 -14.19 -11.22 -9.89
C ALA A 15 -13.44 -9.88 -9.97
N LEU A 16 -14.09 -8.78 -9.58
CA LEU A 16 -13.45 -7.46 -9.56
C LEU A 16 -12.31 -7.40 -8.53
N SER A 17 -12.49 -7.96 -7.33
CA SER A 17 -11.43 -8.03 -6.33
C SER A 17 -10.23 -8.85 -6.80
N VAL A 18 -10.46 -9.99 -7.46
CA VAL A 18 -9.37 -10.81 -8.04
C VAL A 18 -8.65 -10.05 -9.15
N LEU A 19 -9.40 -9.41 -10.05
CA LEU A 19 -8.80 -8.59 -11.11
C LEU A 19 -7.95 -7.46 -10.54
N SER A 20 -8.47 -6.73 -9.54
CA SER A 20 -7.74 -5.68 -8.84
C SER A 20 -6.47 -6.21 -8.19
N ALA A 21 -6.51 -7.39 -7.56
CA ALA A 21 -5.33 -8.01 -6.96
C ALA A 21 -4.28 -8.41 -8.01
N VAL A 22 -4.70 -8.95 -9.16
CA VAL A 22 -3.80 -9.29 -10.27
C VAL A 22 -3.16 -8.03 -10.87
N LEU A 23 -3.95 -6.97 -11.10
CA LEU A 23 -3.42 -5.70 -11.60
C LEU A 23 -2.43 -5.08 -10.61
N LEU A 24 -2.75 -5.09 -9.31
CA LEU A 24 -1.84 -4.63 -8.27
C LEU A 24 -0.53 -5.42 -8.28
N PHE A 25 -0.60 -6.75 -8.42
CA PHE A 25 0.57 -7.61 -8.52
C PHE A 25 1.43 -7.22 -9.74
N VAL A 26 0.81 -7.10 -10.93
CA VAL A 26 1.53 -6.72 -12.15
C VAL A 26 2.19 -5.34 -12.00
N VAL A 27 1.46 -4.34 -11.50
CA VAL A 27 1.97 -2.98 -11.30
C VAL A 27 3.11 -2.97 -10.28
N PHE A 28 3.00 -3.74 -9.20
CA PHE A 28 4.06 -3.88 -8.20
C PHE A 28 5.36 -4.42 -8.83
N PHE A 29 5.28 -5.49 -9.63
CA PHE A 29 6.47 -6.06 -10.27
C PHE A 29 7.06 -5.13 -11.33
N ILE A 30 6.22 -4.45 -12.11
CA ILE A 30 6.68 -3.42 -13.03
C ILE A 30 7.44 -2.34 -12.25
N GLY A 31 6.88 -1.82 -11.16
CA GLY A 31 7.51 -0.81 -10.31
C GLY A 31 8.84 -1.26 -9.70
N VAL A 32 8.90 -2.48 -9.16
CA VAL A 32 10.14 -3.06 -8.62
C VAL A 32 11.20 -3.24 -9.72
N SER A 33 10.79 -3.68 -10.90
CA SER A 33 11.70 -3.90 -12.03
C SER A 33 12.16 -2.62 -12.72
N ALA A 34 11.42 -1.52 -12.56
CA ALA A 34 11.73 -0.25 -13.20
C ALA A 34 13.02 0.39 -12.68
N GLY A 35 13.61 -0.14 -11.59
CA GLY A 35 14.85 0.37 -11.01
C GLY A 35 14.69 1.85 -10.69
N GLY A 36 13.97 2.16 -9.61
CA GLY A 36 13.68 3.56 -9.23
C GLY A 36 14.94 4.43 -9.26
N LEU A 37 14.77 5.73 -9.59
CA LEU A 37 15.86 6.70 -9.60
C LEU A 37 16.70 6.58 -8.33
N ASP A 38 18.01 6.78 -8.47
CA ASP A 38 18.88 6.86 -7.29
C ASP A 38 18.35 7.94 -6.36
N VAL A 39 18.36 7.68 -5.05
CA VAL A 39 17.79 8.61 -4.07
C VAL A 39 18.46 9.99 -4.18
N GLY A 40 19.75 10.04 -4.54
CA GLY A 40 20.46 11.29 -4.83
C GLY A 40 19.84 12.07 -5.97
N GLU A 41 19.54 11.41 -7.09
CA GLU A 41 18.92 12.03 -8.25
C GLU A 41 17.53 12.58 -7.93
N VAL A 42 16.71 11.83 -7.18
CA VAL A 42 15.37 12.29 -6.75
C VAL A 42 15.46 13.51 -5.83
N CYS A 43 16.42 13.51 -4.90
CA CYS A 43 16.65 14.64 -4.00
C CYS A 43 17.01 15.90 -4.80
N GLU A 44 17.93 15.78 -5.76
CA GLU A 44 18.34 16.90 -6.61
C GLU A 44 17.20 17.39 -7.52
N LEU A 45 16.39 16.48 -8.07
CA LEU A 45 15.18 16.82 -8.83
C LEU A 45 14.18 17.61 -7.98
N GLY A 46 14.08 17.29 -6.69
CA GLY A 46 13.28 18.00 -5.70
C GLY A 46 13.87 19.33 -5.25
N GLY A 47 15.06 19.71 -5.72
CA GLY A 47 15.77 20.92 -5.30
C GLY A 47 16.44 20.81 -3.93
N HIS A 48 16.59 19.60 -3.39
CA HIS A 48 17.22 19.33 -2.11
C HIS A 48 18.58 18.68 -2.28
N ARG A 49 19.59 19.20 -1.57
CA ARG A 49 20.94 18.62 -1.61
C ARG A 49 20.93 17.25 -0.94
N TYR A 50 21.46 16.26 -1.64
CA TYR A 50 21.74 14.95 -1.09
C TYR A 50 22.98 15.00 -0.18
N ASP A 51 22.83 14.51 1.05
CA ASP A 51 23.90 14.45 2.04
C ASP A 51 24.34 13.00 2.28
N HIS A 52 25.46 12.63 1.63
CA HIS A 52 26.06 11.31 1.75
C HIS A 52 26.54 11.01 3.18
N GLU A 53 27.11 12.01 3.86
CA GLU A 53 27.66 11.82 5.21
C GLU A 53 26.53 11.57 6.20
N TYR A 54 25.48 12.40 6.17
CA TYR A 54 24.30 12.22 7.01
C TYR A 54 23.66 10.85 6.82
N ARG A 55 23.48 10.41 5.56
CA ARG A 55 22.88 9.09 5.28
C ARG A 55 23.76 7.93 5.72
N SER A 56 25.08 8.03 5.58
CA SER A 56 25.98 6.98 6.03
C SER A 56 25.96 6.83 7.56
N GLN A 57 25.87 7.93 8.29
CA GLN A 57 25.81 7.95 9.75
C GLN A 57 24.44 7.50 10.28
N ASN A 58 23.36 7.77 9.53
CA ASN A 58 21.98 7.45 9.92
C ASN A 58 21.40 6.26 9.13
N ALA A 59 22.25 5.38 8.59
CA ALA A 59 21.80 4.26 7.74
C ALA A 59 20.78 3.34 8.44
N HIS A 60 20.78 3.32 9.78
CA HIS A 60 19.79 2.58 10.56
C HIS A 60 18.37 3.12 10.40
N GLU A 61 18.19 4.41 10.09
CA GLU A 61 16.87 5.03 9.92
C GLU A 61 16.19 4.48 8.66
N GLN A 62 16.94 4.25 7.57
CA GLN A 62 16.40 3.66 6.34
C GLN A 62 16.08 2.16 6.47
N LEU A 63 16.61 1.46 7.47
CA LEU A 63 16.33 0.04 7.68
C LEU A 63 15.07 -0.20 8.53
N GLN A 64 14.48 0.85 9.09
CA GLN A 64 13.26 0.73 9.87
C GLN A 64 12.07 0.42 8.96
N LEU A 65 11.31 -0.63 9.30
CA LEU A 65 10.06 -0.95 8.62
C LEU A 65 9.03 0.17 8.77
N PHE A 66 8.98 0.84 9.92
CA PHE A 66 8.18 2.02 10.19
C PHE A 66 8.86 2.89 11.26
N PRO A 67 8.76 4.23 11.18
CA PRO A 67 8.15 5.02 10.09
C PRO A 67 8.93 4.89 8.76
N LEU A 68 8.23 4.83 7.61
CA LEU A 68 8.91 4.91 6.31
C LEU A 68 9.50 6.31 6.18
N THR A 69 10.79 6.36 5.84
CA THR A 69 11.56 7.58 5.65
C THR A 69 12.61 7.37 4.56
N ILE A 70 12.75 8.35 3.68
CA ILE A 70 13.80 8.39 2.65
C ILE A 70 14.36 9.81 2.66
N LYS A 71 15.20 10.10 3.65
CA LYS A 71 15.82 11.41 3.82
C LYS A 71 16.87 11.72 2.76
N CYS A 72 16.84 12.97 2.28
CA CYS A 72 17.90 13.59 1.50
C CYS A 72 19.00 14.17 2.39
N ASN A 73 18.60 14.79 3.50
CA ASN A 73 19.45 15.40 4.52
C ASN A 73 18.67 15.44 5.85
N ALA A 74 19.23 16.06 6.89
CA ALA A 74 18.60 16.12 8.21
C ALA A 74 17.21 16.80 8.22
N GLU A 75 16.97 17.73 7.28
CA GLU A 75 15.79 18.60 7.27
C GLU A 75 14.70 18.12 6.31
N TYR A 76 15.06 17.31 5.29
CA TYR A 76 14.14 16.96 4.22
C TYR A 76 14.03 15.46 3.99
N ASP A 77 12.78 14.99 4.03
CA ASP A 77 12.36 13.62 3.75
C ASP A 77 11.52 13.59 2.46
N LEU A 78 11.87 12.69 1.54
CA LEU A 78 11.09 12.45 0.33
C LEU A 78 9.72 11.83 0.64
N VAL A 79 9.59 11.15 1.78
CA VAL A 79 8.34 10.54 2.21
C VAL A 79 7.48 11.60 2.91
N PRO A 80 6.29 11.93 2.38
CA PRO A 80 5.40 12.86 3.04
C PRO A 80 4.96 12.35 4.42
N PRO A 81 4.78 13.24 5.41
CA PRO A 81 4.49 12.83 6.79
C PRO A 81 3.15 12.10 6.96
N TRP A 82 2.20 12.29 6.03
CA TRP A 82 0.90 11.61 6.04
C TRP A 82 0.95 10.16 5.54
N THR A 83 2.04 9.73 4.92
CA THR A 83 2.17 8.39 4.32
C THR A 83 2.05 7.30 5.37
N ASN A 84 2.76 7.42 6.49
CA ASN A 84 2.76 6.41 7.56
C ASN A 84 1.38 6.27 8.23
N PRO A 85 0.70 7.35 8.65
CA PRO A 85 -0.68 7.26 9.13
C PRO A 85 -1.64 6.67 8.10
N ALA A 86 -1.53 7.05 6.82
CA ALA A 86 -2.40 6.52 5.77
C ALA A 86 -2.23 5.01 5.61
N LEU A 87 -0.98 4.51 5.56
CA LEU A 87 -0.69 3.09 5.49
C LEU A 87 -1.23 2.33 6.71
N ALA A 88 -1.08 2.88 7.91
CA ALA A 88 -1.62 2.29 9.13
C ALA A 88 -3.16 2.16 9.07
N VAL A 89 -3.87 3.21 8.65
CA VAL A 89 -5.34 3.20 8.51
C VAL A 89 -5.78 2.20 7.44
N LEU A 90 -5.14 2.19 6.27
CA LEU A 90 -5.46 1.27 5.18
C LEU A 90 -5.22 -0.20 5.57
N ALA A 91 -4.15 -0.49 6.31
CA ALA A 91 -3.87 -1.82 6.83
C ALA A 91 -4.97 -2.28 7.80
N LEU A 92 -5.37 -1.42 8.74
CA LEU A 92 -6.46 -1.72 9.68
C LEU A 92 -7.79 -1.97 8.97
N LEU A 93 -8.14 -1.14 7.97
CA LEU A 93 -9.34 -1.33 7.17
C LEU A 93 -9.32 -2.67 6.43
N THR A 94 -8.20 -2.99 5.79
CA THR A 94 -8.01 -4.26 5.07
C THR A 94 -8.20 -5.46 6.00
N LEU A 95 -7.55 -5.45 7.18
CA LEU A 95 -7.69 -6.51 8.18
C LEU A 95 -9.13 -6.64 8.68
N SER A 96 -9.81 -5.51 8.91
CA SER A 96 -11.19 -5.50 9.41
C SER A 96 -12.18 -6.09 8.40
N PHE A 97 -12.07 -5.70 7.13
CA PHE A 97 -12.92 -6.23 6.06
C PHE A 97 -12.62 -7.70 5.78
N PHE A 98 -11.35 -8.09 5.81
CA PHE A 98 -10.96 -9.49 5.67
C PHE A 98 -11.53 -10.36 6.79
N ALA A 99 -11.39 -9.94 8.06
CA ALA A 99 -11.95 -10.64 9.20
C ALA A 99 -13.49 -10.76 9.11
N MET A 100 -14.17 -9.69 8.70
CA MET A 100 -15.62 -9.70 8.50
C MET A 100 -16.03 -10.68 7.39
N ALA A 101 -15.31 -10.70 6.27
CA ALA A 101 -15.56 -11.64 5.18
C ALA A 101 -15.41 -13.10 5.64
N LEU A 102 -14.37 -13.41 6.41
CA LEU A 102 -14.15 -14.75 6.99
C LEU A 102 -15.25 -15.13 7.98
N ALA A 103 -15.67 -14.20 8.85
CA ALA A 103 -16.75 -14.45 9.80
C ALA A 103 -18.07 -14.77 9.09
N VAL A 104 -18.41 -13.99 8.06
CA VAL A 104 -19.61 -14.22 7.24
C VAL A 104 -19.53 -15.57 6.51
N LEU A 105 -18.38 -15.91 5.95
CA LEU A 105 -18.17 -17.20 5.29
C LEU A 105 -18.35 -18.36 6.29
N PHE A 106 -17.74 -18.25 7.47
CA PHE A 106 -17.83 -19.24 8.53
C PHE A 106 -19.27 -19.48 8.98
N VAL A 107 -20.03 -18.40 9.22
CA VAL A 107 -21.45 -18.50 9.60
C VAL A 107 -22.27 -19.19 8.51
N ARG A 108 -22.02 -18.87 7.24
CA ARG A 108 -22.73 -19.49 6.09
C ARG A 108 -22.39 -20.97 5.91
N VAL A 109 -21.13 -21.35 6.05
CA VAL A 109 -20.72 -22.76 5.97
C VAL A 109 -21.34 -23.54 7.13
N ARG A 110 -21.27 -22.99 8.35
CA ARG A 110 -21.86 -23.63 9.53
C ARG A 110 -23.37 -23.80 9.43
N SER A 111 -24.10 -22.82 8.88
CA SER A 111 -25.56 -22.94 8.71
C SER A 111 -25.93 -23.99 7.65
N ARG A 112 -25.14 -24.12 6.58
CA ARG A 112 -25.31 -25.17 5.56
C ARG A 112 -25.00 -26.58 6.06
N LEU A 113 -24.13 -26.72 7.06
CA LEU A 113 -23.80 -28.02 7.67
C LEU A 113 -24.82 -28.45 8.74
N ARG A 114 -25.67 -27.53 9.23
CA ARG A 114 -26.64 -27.77 10.30
C ARG A 114 -28.08 -27.98 9.82
N GLY A 115 -28.37 -27.70 8.55
CA GLY A 115 -29.68 -27.92 7.92
C GLY A 115 -29.56 -28.94 6.82
#